data_AF-A0A8T4HCI6-F1
#
_entry.id   AF-A0A8T4HCI6-F1
#
_cell.length_a   1.000
_cell.length_b   1.000
_cell.length_c   1.000
_cell.angle_alpha   90.00
_cell.angle_beta   90.00
_cell.angle_gamma   90.00
#
_symmetry.space_group_name_H-M   'P 1'
#
loop_
_entity.id
_entity.type
_entity.pdbx_description
1 polymer ?
#
loop_
_entity_poly.entity_id
_entity_poly.type
_entity_poly.pdbx_seq_one_letter_code
_entity_poly.pdbx_strand_id
1 'polypeptide(L)'
;MGAMRPGETPEQARARAGRLRQRAAQARGLAGSLGSTLDTGVAKATAEDVWLGPYAERVTGELRRRQRELEGLADGVRAAANRWDQEAELLDREAAAAPTGGD
;
A
#
# COMPACT_ATOMS: atom_id res chain seq x y z
N MET A 1 -1.38 24.81 3.04
CA MET A 1 -1.60 24.67 1.59
C MET A 1 -2.78 23.74 1.41
N GLY A 2 -3.85 24.16 0.74
CA GLY A 2 -4.97 23.27 0.39
C GLY A 2 -4.51 22.15 -0.55
N ALA A 3 -5.20 21.01 -0.56
CA ALA A 3 -4.86 19.93 -1.49
C ALA A 3 -5.15 20.33 -2.94
N MET A 4 -6.18 21.15 -3.16
CA MET A 4 -6.57 21.71 -4.43
C MET A 4 -5.54 22.77 -4.86
N ARG A 5 -5.10 22.66 -6.12
CA ARG A 5 -4.06 23.54 -6.66
C ARG A 5 -4.64 24.91 -7.01
N PRO A 6 -3.84 26.00 -6.97
CA PRO A 6 -4.29 27.31 -7.42
C PRO A 6 -4.79 27.24 -8.88
N GLY A 7 -6.04 27.66 -9.12
CA GLY A 7 -6.68 27.63 -10.44
C GLY A 7 -7.21 26.27 -10.89
N GLU A 8 -7.12 25.22 -10.08
CA GLU A 8 -7.78 23.94 -10.35
C GLU A 8 -9.30 24.10 -10.21
N THR A 9 -10.08 23.51 -11.12
CA THR A 9 -11.55 23.50 -10.98
C THR A 9 -11.99 22.36 -10.05
N PRO A 10 -13.20 22.43 -9.46
CA PRO A 10 -13.73 21.34 -8.63
C PRO A 10 -13.78 19.99 -9.35
N GLU A 11 -14.06 19.99 -10.66
CA GLU A 11 -14.08 18.79 -11.49
C GLU A 11 -12.68 18.18 -11.65
N GLN A 12 -11.66 19.03 -11.88
CA GLN A 12 -10.27 18.59 -11.97
C GLN A 12 -9.77 18.01 -10.65
N ALA A 13 -10.16 18.60 -9.52
CA ALA A 13 -9.86 18.11 -8.19
C ALA A 13 -10.50 16.72 -7.93
N ARG A 14 -11.79 16.54 -8.27
CA ARG A 14 -12.48 15.23 -8.20
C ARG A 14 -11.82 14.18 -9.10
N ALA A 15 -11.44 14.55 -10.31
CA ALA A 15 -10.73 13.64 -11.21
C ALA A 15 -9.37 13.22 -10.64
N ARG A 16 -8.66 14.12 -9.95
CA ARG A 16 -7.41 13.80 -9.25
C ARG A 16 -7.64 12.90 -8.05
N ALA A 17 -8.68 13.15 -7.25
CA ALA A 17 -9.09 12.27 -6.16
C ALA A 17 -9.37 10.84 -6.65
N GLY A 18 -10.08 10.71 -7.78
CA GLY A 18 -10.31 9.42 -8.43
C GLY A 18 -9.02 8.67 -8.81
N ARG A 19 -8.04 9.37 -9.40
CA ARG A 19 -6.72 8.78 -9.72
C ARG A 19 -5.95 8.34 -8.48
N LEU A 20 -6.03 9.10 -7.39
CA LEU A 20 -5.40 8.74 -6.12
C LEU A 20 -6.01 7.46 -5.53
N ARG A 21 -7.34 7.34 -5.52
CA ARG A 21 -8.02 6.11 -5.09
C ARG A 21 -7.66 4.89 -5.93
N GLN A 22 -7.56 5.06 -7.25
CA GLN A 22 -7.13 3.98 -8.14
C GLN A 22 -5.72 3.50 -7.80
N ARG A 23 -4.79 4.44 -7.55
CA ARG A 23 -3.42 4.10 -7.13
C ARG A 23 -3.40 3.44 -5.75
N ALA A 24 -4.23 3.89 -4.81
CA ALA A 24 -4.37 3.28 -3.50
C ALA A 24 -4.86 1.84 -3.60
N ALA A 25 -5.85 1.56 -4.46
CA ALA A 25 -6.33 0.20 -4.72
C ALA A 25 -5.24 -0.70 -5.31
N GLN A 26 -4.49 -0.21 -6.30
CA GLN A 26 -3.36 -0.96 -6.89
C GLN A 26 -2.26 -1.24 -5.86
N ALA A 27 -1.91 -0.24 -5.04
CA ALA A 27 -0.93 -0.40 -3.97
C ALA A 27 -1.37 -1.43 -2.92
N ARG A 28 -2.65 -1.46 -2.54
CA ARG A 28 -3.17 -2.51 -1.64
C ARG A 28 -3.04 -3.91 -2.23
N GLY A 29 -3.36 -4.06 -3.53
CA GLY A 29 -3.16 -5.31 -4.24
C GLY A 29 -1.70 -5.78 -4.19
N LEU A 30 -0.77 -4.87 -4.52
CA LEU A 30 0.67 -5.15 -4.47
C LEU A 30 1.15 -5.51 -3.06
N ALA A 31 0.71 -4.76 -2.04
CA ALA A 31 1.05 -5.04 -0.65
C ALA A 31 0.53 -6.40 -0.19
N GLY A 32 -0.66 -6.80 -0.64
CA GLY A 32 -1.19 -8.15 -0.42
C GLY A 32 -0.26 -9.21 -0.97
N SER A 33 0.11 -9.11 -2.25
CA SER A 33 1.00 -10.06 -2.90
C SER A 33 2.38 -10.13 -2.23
N LEU A 34 2.98 -8.97 -1.91
CA LEU A 34 4.29 -8.90 -1.24
C LEU A 34 4.26 -9.56 0.14
N GLY A 35 3.27 -9.22 0.96
CA GLY A 35 3.15 -9.74 2.32
C GLY A 35 3.01 -11.27 2.37
N SER A 36 2.31 -11.86 1.41
CA SER A 36 2.06 -13.31 1.40
C SER A 36 3.07 -14.14 0.58
N THR A 37 4.05 -13.51 -0.07
CA THR A 37 4.88 -14.19 -1.10
C THR A 37 5.65 -15.39 -0.53
N LEU A 38 6.09 -15.32 0.72
CA LEU A 38 6.94 -16.35 1.33
C LEU A 38 6.23 -17.20 2.38
N ASP A 39 4.95 -16.93 2.69
CA ASP A 39 4.23 -17.59 3.80
C ASP A 39 4.21 -19.10 3.65
N THR A 40 3.90 -19.61 2.45
CA THR A 40 3.88 -21.06 2.20
C THR A 40 5.27 -21.67 2.31
N GLY A 41 6.30 -20.97 1.82
CA GLY A 41 7.68 -21.45 1.89
C GLY A 41 8.17 -21.52 3.33
N VAL A 42 7.89 -20.48 4.12
CA VAL A 42 8.23 -20.43 5.55
C VAL A 42 7.47 -21.51 6.31
N ALA A 43 6.15 -21.62 6.13
CA ALA A 43 5.34 -22.61 6.82
C ALA A 43 5.88 -24.05 6.61
N LYS A 44 6.28 -24.39 5.38
CA LYS A 44 6.88 -25.69 5.07
C LYS A 44 8.28 -25.85 5.69
N ALA A 45 9.12 -24.83 5.60
CA ALA A 45 10.49 -24.86 6.13
C ALA A 45 10.55 -24.87 7.68
N THR A 46 9.45 -24.53 8.34
CA THR A 46 9.29 -24.53 9.80
C THR A 46 8.42 -25.68 10.30
N ALA A 47 7.96 -26.57 9.43
CA ALA A 47 7.20 -27.74 9.83
C ALA A 47 8.11 -28.70 10.62
N GLU A 48 7.57 -29.25 11.72
CA GLU A 48 8.28 -30.18 12.59
C GLU A 48 8.70 -31.44 11.82
N ASP A 49 9.88 -31.96 12.14
CA ASP A 49 10.43 -33.24 11.64
C ASP A 49 10.57 -33.41 10.11
N VAL A 50 10.34 -32.35 9.32
CA VAL A 50 10.45 -32.41 7.84
C VAL A 50 11.82 -31.93 7.34
N TRP A 51 12.43 -30.94 8.01
CA TRP A 51 13.63 -30.25 7.52
C TRP A 51 14.55 -29.89 8.68
N LEU A 52 15.59 -30.71 8.91
CA LEU A 52 16.44 -30.64 10.11
C LEU A 52 17.93 -30.58 9.78
N GLY A 53 18.71 -30.10 10.76
CA GLY A 53 20.16 -30.02 10.72
C GLY A 53 20.71 -28.60 10.48
N PRO A 54 22.02 -28.38 10.63
CA PRO A 54 22.61 -27.03 10.63
C PRO A 54 22.38 -26.24 9.34
N TYR A 55 22.35 -26.93 8.19
CA TYR A 55 22.02 -26.30 6.91
C TYR A 55 20.54 -25.87 6.86
N ALA A 56 19.65 -26.70 7.40
CA ALA A 56 18.23 -26.40 7.46
C ALA A 56 17.94 -25.16 8.30
N GLU A 57 18.54 -25.09 9.49
CA GLU A 57 18.43 -23.93 10.39
C GLU A 57 18.88 -22.63 9.71
N ARG A 58 20.04 -22.64 9.03
CA ARG A 58 20.55 -21.47 8.32
C ARG A 58 19.61 -21.00 7.22
N VAL A 59 19.16 -21.92 6.36
CA VAL A 59 18.27 -21.59 5.23
C VAL A 59 16.91 -21.10 5.72
N THR A 60 16.32 -21.76 6.72
CA THR A 60 15.07 -21.32 7.33
C THR A 60 15.21 -19.95 8.00
N GLY A 61 16.36 -19.67 8.62
CA GLY A 61 16.70 -18.36 9.16
C GLY A 61 16.74 -17.25 8.10
N GLU A 62 17.43 -17.49 6.99
CA GLU A 62 17.48 -16.56 5.85
C GLU A 62 16.09 -16.34 5.22
N LEU A 63 15.30 -17.40 5.10
CA LEU A 63 13.95 -17.34 4.55
C LEU A 63 13.02 -16.48 5.43
N ARG A 64 13.03 -16.70 6.75
CA ARG A 64 12.29 -15.86 7.72
C ARG A 64 12.75 -14.41 7.69
N ARG A 65 14.05 -14.14 7.49
CA ARG A 65 14.56 -12.77 7.36
C ARG A 65 13.95 -12.08 6.14
N ARG A 66 13.97 -12.74 4.98
CA ARG A 66 13.39 -12.22 3.74
C ARG A 66 11.87 -12.03 3.83
N GLN A 67 11.16 -12.93 4.52
CA GLN A 67 9.72 -12.77 4.78
C GLN A 67 9.45 -11.44 5.51
N ARG A 68 10.17 -11.17 6.61
CA ARG A 68 10.04 -9.91 7.35
C ARG A 68 10.39 -8.68 6.52
N GLU A 69 11.39 -8.77 5.65
CA GLU A 69 11.73 -7.69 4.72
C GLU A 69 10.57 -7.40 3.76
N LEU A 70 9.92 -8.43 3.21
CA LEU A 70 8.75 -8.29 2.34
C LEU A 70 7.51 -7.76 3.08
N GLU A 71 7.27 -8.20 4.31
CA GLU A 71 6.22 -7.68 5.18
C GLU A 71 6.40 -6.18 5.43
N GLY A 72 7.63 -5.75 5.76
CA GLY A 72 7.96 -4.34 5.94
C GLY A 72 7.74 -3.49 4.67
N LEU A 73 8.09 -4.03 3.50
CA LEU A 73 7.79 -3.38 2.22
C LEU A 73 6.29 -3.28 1.96
N ALA A 74 5.54 -4.36 2.22
CA ALA A 74 4.09 -4.38 2.11
C ALA A 74 3.44 -3.31 3.01
N ASP A 75 3.91 -3.17 4.24
CA ASP A 75 3.42 -2.15 5.17
C ASP A 75 3.73 -0.74 4.68
N GLY A 76 4.92 -0.50 4.15
CA GLY A 76 5.27 0.79 3.52
C GLY A 76 4.33 1.14 2.36
N VAL A 77 3.98 0.16 1.52
CA VAL A 77 3.03 0.32 0.41
C VAL A 77 1.60 0.57 0.93
N ARG A 78 1.15 -0.12 1.98
CA ARG A 78 -0.15 0.13 2.63
C ARG A 78 -0.21 1.55 3.20
N ALA A 79 0.86 2.01 3.82
CA ALA A 79 0.95 3.38 4.33
C ALA A 79 0.83 4.41 3.20
N ALA A 80 1.46 4.17 2.05
CA ALA A 80 1.32 5.04 0.89
C ALA A 80 -0.12 5.05 0.34
N ALA A 81 -0.77 3.89 0.25
CA ALA A 81 -2.17 3.78 -0.17
C ALA A 81 -3.10 4.59 0.75
N ASN A 82 -2.93 4.47 2.07
CA ASN A 82 -3.74 5.21 3.04
C ASN A 82 -3.53 6.73 2.92
N ARG A 83 -2.30 7.18 2.66
CA ARG A 83 -2.02 8.61 2.41
C ARG A 83 -2.74 9.12 1.16
N TRP A 84 -2.74 8.35 0.07
CA TRP A 84 -3.44 8.74 -1.16
C TRP A 84 -4.96 8.81 -0.97
N ASP A 85 -5.55 7.92 -0.18
CA ASP A 85 -6.98 8.00 0.12
C ASP A 85 -7.33 9.23 0.97
N GLN A 86 -6.50 9.55 1.98
CA GLN A 86 -6.69 10.77 2.78
C GLN A 86 -6.58 12.04 1.92
N GLU A 87 -5.62 12.08 0.98
CA GLU A 87 -5.49 13.19 0.04
C GLU A 87 -6.70 13.28 -0.90
N ALA A 88 -7.20 12.14 -1.39
CA ALA A 88 -8.41 12.09 -2.22
C ALA A 88 -9.65 12.59 -1.46
N GLU A 89 -9.81 12.21 -0.19
CA GLU A 89 -10.88 12.69 0.67
C GLU A 89 -10.79 14.18 0.98
N LEU A 90 -9.57 14.72 1.12
CA LEU A 90 -9.37 16.16 1.27
C LEU A 90 -9.78 16.90 -0.02
N LEU A 91 -9.35 16.39 -1.18
CA LEU A 91 -9.68 16.96 -2.48
C LEU A 91 -11.19 17.00 -2.73
N ASP A 92 -11.91 15.92 -2.42
CA ASP A 92 -13.36 15.89 -2.59
C ASP A 92 -14.07 16.88 -1.66
N ARG A 93 -13.58 17.04 -0.42
CA ARG A 93 -14.11 18.04 0.51
C ARG A 93 -13.88 19.47 0.03
N GLU A 94 -12.67 19.77 -0.43
CA GLU A 94 -12.33 21.08 -0.97
C GLU A 94 -13.11 21.38 -2.26
N ALA A 95 -13.23 20.39 -3.15
CA ALA A 95 -14.02 20.52 -4.37
C ALA A 95 -15.53 20.68 -4.10
N ALA A 96 -16.05 20.10 -3.02
CA ALA A 96 -17.44 20.30 -2.60
C ALA A 96 -17.67 21.67 -1.96
N ALA A 97 -16.66 22.24 -1.29
CA ALA A 97 -16.71 23.56 -0.67
C ALA A 97 -16.43 24.71 -1.65
N ALA A 98 -15.82 24.42 -2.79
CA ALA A 98 -15.54 25.41 -3.82
C ALA A 98 -16.85 25.91 -4.46
N PRO A 99 -17.06 27.25 -4.56
CA PRO A 99 -18.25 27.80 -5.20
C PRO A 99 -18.28 27.36 -6.67
N THR A 100 -19.40 26.78 -7.10
CA THR A 100 -19.66 26.45 -8.50
C THR A 100 -19.90 27.74 -9.28
N GLY A 101 -18.83 28.34 -9.80
CA GLY A 101 -18.88 29.52 -10.68
C GLY A 101 -18.89 30.84 -9.92
N GLY A 102 -17.82 31.62 -10.07
CA GLY A 102 -17.94 33.08 -10.09
C GLY A 102 -18.28 33.50 -11.52
N ASP A 103 -19.22 34.42 -11.64
CA ASP A 103 -19.69 35.11 -12.87
C ASP A 103 -18.60 35.37 -13.93
#